data_AF-A0A7W0QHA3-F1
#
_entry.id   AF-A0A7W0QHA3-F1
#
_cell.length_a   1.000
_cell.length_b   1.000
_cell.length_c   1.000
_cell.angle_alpha   90.00
_cell.angle_beta   90.00
_cell.angle_gamma   90.00
#
_symmetry.space_group_name_H-M   'P 1'
#
loop_
_entity.id
_entity.type
_entity.pdbx_description
1 polymer ?
#
loop_
_entity_poly.entity_id
_entity_poly.type
_entity_poly.pdbx_seq_one_letter_code
_entity_poly.pdbx_strand_id
1 'polypeptide(L)'
;MIDSTPVECGRSRPTAKRSNLAGWAGYGYCASHSRYFWGLRLHLVCTPTGLPITFALANPKVDERDVAIDLIDSEPALLTGRAGQTIIADKG
;
A
#
# COMPACT_ATOMS: atom_id res chain seq x y z
N MET A 1 -10.29 3.74 7.59
CA MET A 1 -10.33 2.59 6.67
C MET A 1 -8.96 2.45 6.06
N ILE A 2 -8.44 1.23 5.95
CA ILE A 2 -7.20 0.94 5.24
C ILE A 2 -7.54 0.15 3.98
N ASP A 3 -7.04 0.61 2.85
CA ASP A 3 -7.18 -0.07 1.56
C ASP A 3 -5.85 -0.07 0.81
N SER A 4 -5.67 -1.06 -0.06
CA SER A 4 -4.42 -1.29 -0.79
C SER A 4 -4.67 -1.43 -2.29
N THR A 5 -3.97 -0.65 -3.10
CA THR A 5 -4.15 -0.64 -4.56
C THR A 5 -2.81 -0.73 -5.31
N PRO A 6 -2.74 -1.45 -6.45
CA PRO A 6 -1.51 -1.53 -7.23
C PRO A 6 -1.17 -0.21 -7.92
N VAL A 7 0.08 0.21 -7.78
CA VAL A 7 0.69 1.31 -8.56
C VAL A 7 1.58 0.68 -9.62
N GLU A 8 1.02 0.42 -10.79
CA GLU A 8 1.75 -0.20 -11.91
C GLU A 8 2.79 0.79 -12.47
N CYS A 9 4.06 0.40 -12.46
CA CYS A 9 5.16 1.21 -12.99
C CYS A 9 5.57 0.78 -14.40
N GLY A 10 5.22 -0.44 -14.81
CA GLY A 10 5.51 -0.94 -16.15
C GLY A 10 5.09 -2.38 -16.34
N ARG A 11 5.13 -2.83 -17.59
CA ARG A 11 4.65 -4.16 -17.99
C ARG A 11 5.70 -5.01 -18.73
N SER A 12 6.84 -4.43 -19.08
CA SER A 12 7.89 -5.10 -19.87
C SER A 12 9.07 -5.56 -19.00
N ARG A 13 9.70 -6.69 -19.36
CA ARG A 13 10.93 -7.19 -18.70
C ARG A 13 12.09 -6.18 -18.80
N PRO A 14 12.33 -5.49 -19.94
CA PRO A 14 13.34 -4.44 -20.00
C PRO A 14 13.08 -3.30 -19.01
N THR A 15 11.83 -2.83 -18.89
CA THR A 15 11.46 -1.78 -17.92
C THR A 15 11.75 -2.24 -16.50
N ALA A 16 11.35 -3.46 -16.15
CA ALA A 16 11.56 -4.00 -14.81
C ALA A 16 13.05 -4.13 -14.43
N LYS A 17 13.93 -4.39 -15.40
CA LYS A 17 15.37 -4.58 -15.16
C LYS A 17 16.20 -3.29 -15.24
N ARG A 18 15.75 -2.31 -16.02
CA ARG A 18 16.52 -1.08 -16.31
C ARG A 18 16.00 0.16 -15.59
N SER A 19 14.82 0.08 -14.99
CA SER A 19 14.25 1.19 -14.23
C SER A 19 14.97 1.38 -12.90
N ASN A 20 15.17 2.63 -12.51
CA ASN A 20 15.67 2.99 -11.18
C ASN A 20 14.71 2.54 -10.05
N LEU A 21 13.46 2.19 -10.40
CA LEU A 21 12.51 1.61 -9.46
C LEU A 21 12.78 0.14 -9.16
N ALA A 22 13.68 -0.56 -9.85
CA ALA A 22 13.89 -2.00 -9.67
C ALA A 22 14.30 -2.43 -8.25
N GLY A 23 14.87 -1.52 -7.44
CA GLY A 23 15.16 -1.78 -6.02
C GLY A 23 13.95 -1.63 -5.09
N TRP A 24 12.88 -0.99 -5.55
CA TRP A 24 11.68 -0.65 -4.76
C TRP A 24 10.45 -1.40 -5.27
N ALA A 25 10.21 -1.36 -6.58
CA ALA A 25 9.11 -2.01 -7.28
C ALA A 25 9.33 -3.51 -7.44
N GLY A 26 8.25 -4.28 -7.40
CA GLY A 26 8.24 -5.73 -7.52
C GLY A 26 7.10 -6.21 -8.41
N TYR A 27 7.12 -7.50 -8.73
CA TYR A 27 5.96 -8.17 -9.32
C TYR A 27 4.93 -8.46 -8.22
N GLY A 28 3.66 -8.17 -8.50
CA GLY A 28 2.53 -8.44 -7.62
C GLY A 28 1.29 -8.83 -8.39
N TYR A 29 0.27 -9.28 -7.65
CA TYR A 29 -1.06 -9.60 -8.17
C TYR A 29 -2.11 -8.72 -7.49
N CYS A 30 -3.11 -8.29 -8.26
CA CYS A 30 -4.28 -7.57 -7.78
C CYS A 30 -5.52 -8.42 -8.04
N ALA A 31 -6.13 -8.90 -6.96
CA ALA A 31 -7.31 -9.78 -7.01
C ALA A 31 -8.53 -9.05 -7.59
N SER A 32 -8.78 -7.80 -7.19
CA SER A 32 -9.95 -7.01 -7.62
C SER A 32 -10.02 -6.81 -9.14
N HIS A 33 -8.87 -6.74 -9.81
CA HIS A 33 -8.78 -6.61 -11.26
C HIS A 33 -8.23 -7.87 -11.95
N SER A 34 -8.07 -8.96 -11.19
CA SER A 34 -7.51 -10.25 -11.64
C SER A 34 -6.26 -10.12 -12.52
N ARG A 35 -5.32 -9.24 -12.14
CA ARG A 35 -4.17 -8.89 -12.99
C ARG A 35 -2.84 -8.92 -12.24
N TYR A 36 -1.80 -9.33 -12.96
CA TYR A 36 -0.41 -9.15 -12.54
C TYR A 36 0.08 -7.75 -12.93
N PHE A 37 0.93 -7.18 -12.09
CA PHE A 37 1.58 -5.91 -12.34
C PHE A 37 3.05 -5.96 -11.90
N TRP A 38 3.86 -5.08 -12.47
CA TRP A 38 5.17 -4.75 -11.92
C TRP A 38 5.15 -3.29 -11.47
N GLY A 39 5.43 -3.06 -10.19
CA GLY A 39 5.28 -1.74 -9.58
C GLY A 39 5.31 -1.78 -8.06
N LEU A 40 4.66 -0.79 -7.45
CA LEU A 40 4.52 -0.66 -5.99
C LEU A 40 3.08 -0.97 -5.58
N ARG A 41 2.86 -1.18 -4.29
CA ARG A 41 1.52 -1.20 -3.70
C ARG A 41 1.36 0.05 -2.83
N LEU A 42 0.29 0.79 -3.09
CA LEU A 42 -0.13 1.95 -2.29
C LEU A 42 -1.05 1.44 -1.19
N HIS A 43 -0.66 1.69 0.06
CA HIS A 43 -1.48 1.44 1.25
C HIS A 43 -1.99 2.79 1.74
N LEU A 44 -3.29 2.92 1.92
CA LEU A 44 -3.94 4.20 2.18
C LEU A 44 -4.79 4.13 3.44
N VAL A 45 -4.61 5.09 4.35
CA VAL A 45 -5.51 5.30 5.49
C VAL A 45 -6.47 6.42 5.12
N CYS A 46 -7.76 6.13 5.06
CA CYS A 46 -8.83 7.08 4.75
C CYS A 46 -9.82 7.26 5.90
N THR A 47 -10.48 8.43 5.93
CA THR A 47 -11.74 8.59 6.65
C THR A 47 -12.81 7.64 6.07
N PRO A 48 -13.88 7.31 6.81
CA PRO A 48 -14.99 6.53 6.27
C PRO A 48 -15.68 7.16 5.05
N THR A 49 -15.53 8.47 4.88
CA THR A 49 -16.07 9.22 3.73
C THR A 49 -15.12 9.25 2.52
N GLY A 50 -13.95 8.64 2.61
CA GLY A 50 -12.99 8.52 1.51
C GLY A 50 -11.93 9.62 1.45
N LEU A 51 -11.80 10.48 2.45
CA LEU A 51 -10.71 11.47 2.50
C LEU A 51 -9.40 10.77 2.90
N PRO A 52 -8.33 10.84 2.09
CA PRO A 52 -7.04 10.28 2.47
C PRO A 52 -6.42 11.06 3.63
N ILE A 53 -5.99 10.34 4.66
CA ILE A 53 -5.30 10.87 5.85
C ILE A 53 -3.79 10.70 5.71
N THR A 54 -3.35 9.48 5.37
CA THR A 54 -1.93 9.18 5.11
C THR A 54 -1.80 7.99 4.17
N PHE A 55 -0.59 7.75 3.67
CA PHE A 55 -0.30 6.64 2.77
C PHE A 55 1.13 6.12 2.92
N ALA A 56 1.34 4.88 2.49
CA ALA A 56 2.65 4.27 2.30
C ALA A 56 2.75 3.66 0.90
N LEU A 57 3.96 3.70 0.32
CA LEU A 57 4.30 2.94 -0.88
C LEU A 57 5.27 1.82 -0.49
N ALA A 58 4.88 0.58 -0.76
CA ALA A 58 5.67 -0.59 -0.44
C ALA A 58 5.92 -1.46 -1.67
N ASN A 59 6.96 -2.29 -1.61
CA ASN A 59 7.12 -3.37 -2.56
C ASN A 59 5.92 -4.33 -2.41
N PRO A 60 5.27 -4.78 -3.51
CA PRO A 60 4.07 -5.61 -3.44
C PRO A 60 4.30 -7.00 -2.80
N LYS A 61 5.55 -7.35 -2.47
CA LYS A 61 5.90 -8.57 -1.73
C LYS A 61 5.94 -8.40 -0.21
N VAL A 62 5.91 -7.17 0.30
CA VAL A 62 5.82 -6.94 1.75
C VAL A 62 4.40 -7.26 2.20
N ASP A 63 4.26 -7.89 3.37
CA ASP A 63 2.95 -8.17 3.94
C ASP A 63 2.21 -6.87 4.25
N GLU A 64 0.94 -6.80 3.91
CA GLU A 64 0.15 -5.59 4.08
C GLU A 64 -0.05 -5.19 5.54
N ARG A 65 -0.01 -6.16 6.48
CA ARG A 65 -0.15 -5.89 7.91
C ARG A 65 1.11 -5.23 8.45
N ASP A 66 2.28 -5.71 8.01
CA ASP A 66 3.56 -5.11 8.37
C ASP A 66 3.62 -3.66 7.89
N VAL A 67 3.22 -3.40 6.63
CA VAL A 67 3.16 -2.03 6.09
C VAL A 67 2.16 -1.16 6.87
N ALA A 68 1.02 -1.71 7.28
CA ALA A 68 0.03 -0.96 8.06
C ALA A 68 0.54 -0.61 9.46
N ILE A 69 1.26 -1.54 10.13
CA ILE A 69 1.89 -1.30 11.42
C ILE A 69 2.97 -0.22 11.27
N ASP A 70 3.88 -0.37 10.31
CA ASP A 70 4.95 0.59 10.05
C ASP A 70 4.39 2.00 9.75
N LEU A 71 3.30 2.08 8.98
CA LEU A 71 2.62 3.35 8.68
C LEU A 71 2.07 4.00 9.95
N ILE A 72 1.43 3.23 10.83
CA ILE A 72 0.91 3.73 12.11
C ILE A 72 2.03 4.18 13.03
N ASP A 73 3.11 3.41 13.12
CA ASP A 73 4.27 3.73 13.95
C ASP A 73 5.00 4.99 13.45
N SER A 74 5.07 5.18 12.13
CA SER A 74 5.64 6.39 11.52
C SER A 74 4.76 7.63 11.69
N GLU A 75 3.45 7.47 11.88
CA GLU A 75 2.45 8.54 11.97
C GLU A 75 1.65 8.46 13.28
N PRO A 76 2.28 8.73 14.45
CA PRO A 76 1.64 8.56 15.76
C PRO A 76 0.42 9.46 15.97
N ALA A 77 0.28 10.55 15.20
CA ALA A 77 -0.89 11.42 15.21
C ALA A 77 -2.17 10.72 14.71
N LEU A 78 -2.05 9.57 14.03
CA LEU A 78 -3.18 8.73 13.63
C LEU A 78 -3.91 8.13 14.82
N LEU A 79 -3.23 7.90 15.95
CA LEU A 79 -3.79 7.26 17.13
C LEU A 79 -3.82 8.18 18.36
N THR A 80 -2.87 9.11 18.46
CA THR A 80 -2.71 9.97 19.64
C THR A 80 -3.99 10.78 19.92
N GLY A 81 -4.51 10.68 21.14
CA GLY A 81 -5.72 11.40 21.56
C GLY A 81 -7.03 10.87 20.99
N ARG A 82 -7.03 9.71 20.31
CA ARG A 82 -8.20 9.11 19.65
C ARG A 82 -8.63 7.80 20.32
N ALA A 83 -8.80 7.83 21.65
CA ALA A 83 -9.23 6.66 22.41
C ALA A 83 -10.57 6.12 21.88
N GLY A 84 -10.65 4.80 21.66
CA GLY A 84 -11.84 4.13 21.11
C GLY A 84 -11.96 4.18 19.59
N GLN A 85 -10.99 4.74 18.86
CA GLN A 85 -10.97 4.72 17.41
C GLN A 85 -10.87 3.28 16.88
N THR A 86 -11.75 2.94 15.95
CA THR A 86 -11.71 1.66 15.23
C THR A 86 -11.16 1.88 13.83
N ILE A 87 -10.15 1.10 13.46
CA ILE A 87 -9.60 1.07 12.10
C ILE A 87 -10.11 -0.21 11.42
N ILE A 88 -10.74 -0.03 10.26
CA ILE A 88 -11.28 -1.12 9.44
C ILE A 88 -10.31 -1.33 8.26
N ALA A 89 -9.93 -2.57 7.99
CA ALA A 89 -9.12 -2.97 6.84
C ALA A 89 -9.75 -4.21 6.20
N ASP A 90 -9.58 -4.37 4.89
CA ASP A 90 -9.91 -5.64 4.23
C ASP A 90 -8.86 -6.70 4.58
N LYS A 91 -9.25 -7.97 4.48
CA LYS A 91 -8.33 -9.10 4.60
C LYS A 91 -7.82 -9.44 3.21
N GLY A 92 -6.57 -9.07 2.90
CA GLY A 92 -5.83 -9.54 1.74
C GLY A 92 -5.39 -10.99 1.83
#